data_AF-A0A3T1DCR7-F1
#
_entry.id   AF-A0A3T1DCR7-F1
#
_cell.length_a   1.000
_cell.length_b   1.000
_cell.length_c   1.000
_cell.angle_alpha   90.00
_cell.angle_beta   90.00
_cell.angle_gamma   90.00
#
_symmetry.space_group_name_H-M   'P 1'
#
loop_
_entity.id
_entity.type
_entity.pdbx_description
1 polymer ?
#
loop_
_entity_poly.entity_id
_entity_poly.type
_entity_poly.pdbx_seq_one_letter_code
_entity_poly.pdbx_strand_id
1 'polypeptide(L)'
;MDIPKIKDVSSWGQHGFVVYPKAVTHFYVLRYLQWLISGGTNAAYSTHHQSLWDIRMYEPVYNAFSEVLGEQALMVSLDPSETNQIRGRICLQTEIMIHKGNSPQRINKCDLIIFDAERCHLDLDLDFDSFWLPLTMIPANKFDDVTKQERVQYWHAKPFWTYLSPLGCKLLGLESWET
;
A
#
# COMPACT_ATOMS: atom_id res chain seq x y z
N MET A 1 -20.59 12.68 18.39
CA MET A 1 -19.82 12.11 17.27
C MET A 1 -18.54 11.58 17.87
N ASP A 2 -18.49 10.27 18.09
CA ASP A 2 -17.36 9.61 18.72
C ASP A 2 -16.16 9.63 17.78
N ILE A 3 -15.13 10.36 18.19
CA ILE A 3 -13.79 10.27 17.63
C ILE A 3 -13.32 8.83 17.84
N PRO A 4 -12.88 8.08 16.80
CA PRO A 4 -12.37 6.73 16.99
C PRO A 4 -11.20 6.77 17.96
N LYS A 5 -11.39 6.20 19.16
CA LYS A 5 -10.35 5.97 20.13
C LYS A 5 -9.32 5.02 19.52
N ILE A 6 -8.08 5.51 19.39
CA ILE A 6 -6.79 4.79 19.36
C ILE A 6 -7.00 3.27 19.17
N LYS A 7 -7.17 2.82 17.93
CA LYS A 7 -7.17 1.40 17.63
C LYS A 7 -5.72 0.99 17.40
N ASP A 8 -5.16 0.35 18.43
CA ASP A 8 -4.12 -0.67 18.29
C ASP A 8 -2.69 -0.27 17.91
N VAL A 9 -2.19 0.87 18.41
CA VAL A 9 -0.73 1.11 18.51
C VAL A 9 -0.04 0.05 19.41
N SER A 10 -0.81 -0.72 20.18
CA SER A 10 -0.32 -1.79 21.05
C SER A 10 0.34 -2.94 20.26
N SER A 11 -0.25 -3.33 19.12
CA SER A 11 0.31 -4.38 18.27
C SER A 11 1.59 -3.92 17.57
N TRP A 12 1.70 -2.64 17.22
CA TRP A 12 2.91 -2.06 16.64
C TRP A 12 4.12 -2.18 17.55
N GLY A 13 3.94 -1.82 18.83
CA GLY A 13 5.00 -1.92 19.84
C GLY A 13 5.48 -3.35 20.08
N GLN A 14 4.54 -4.31 20.16
CA GLN A 14 4.82 -5.71 20.50
C GLN A 14 5.27 -6.56 19.30
N HIS A 15 4.63 -6.39 18.15
CA HIS A 15 4.79 -7.25 16.99
C HIS A 15 5.43 -6.55 15.80
N GLY A 16 5.69 -5.23 15.83
CA GLY A 16 6.27 -4.51 14.69
C GLY A 16 5.35 -4.46 13.46
N PHE A 17 4.05 -4.71 13.64
CA PHE A 17 3.04 -4.55 12.61
C PHE A 17 1.68 -4.17 13.22
N VAL A 18 0.83 -3.60 12.38
CA VAL A 18 -0.56 -3.28 12.67
C VAL A 18 -1.44 -3.76 11.52
N VAL A 19 -2.65 -4.21 11.86
CA VAL A 19 -3.64 -4.69 10.91
C VAL A 19 -4.82 -3.74 10.90
N TYR A 20 -5.20 -3.31 9.71
CA TYR A 20 -6.40 -2.52 9.45
C TYR A 20 -7.43 -3.43 8.76
N PRO A 21 -8.41 -3.97 9.50
CA PRO A 21 -9.36 -4.92 8.94
C PRO A 21 -10.26 -4.27 7.90
N LYS A 22 -10.45 -4.94 6.76
CA LYS A 22 -11.27 -4.47 5.64
C LYS A 22 -10.92 -3.04 5.18
N ALA A 23 -9.63 -2.71 5.22
CA ALA A 23 -9.11 -1.41 4.76
C ALA A 23 -9.45 -1.12 3.29
N VAL A 24 -9.71 -2.16 2.49
CA VAL A 24 -10.17 -2.03 1.11
C VAL A 24 -11.51 -2.74 0.96
N THR A 25 -12.37 -2.24 0.06
CA THR A 25 -13.59 -2.97 -0.26
C THR A 25 -13.27 -4.25 -1.05
N HIS A 26 -14.08 -5.28 -0.85
CA HIS A 26 -13.95 -6.54 -1.58
C HIS A 26 -14.02 -6.33 -3.11
N PHE A 27 -14.80 -5.33 -3.57
CA PHE A 27 -14.92 -4.96 -4.97
C PHE A 27 -13.57 -4.56 -5.59
N TYR A 28 -12.82 -3.66 -4.97
CA TYR A 28 -11.53 -3.22 -5.52
C TYR A 28 -10.50 -4.34 -5.55
N VAL A 29 -10.46 -5.19 -4.51
CA VAL A 29 -9.58 -6.36 -4.46
C VAL A 29 -9.92 -7.36 -5.57
N LEU A 30 -11.21 -7.64 -5.82
CA LEU A 30 -11.61 -8.52 -6.92
C LEU A 30 -11.28 -7.95 -8.29
N ARG A 31 -11.47 -6.64 -8.49
CA ARG A 31 -11.12 -5.98 -9.75
C ARG A 31 -9.61 -6.05 -10.02
N TYR A 32 -8.80 -5.89 -8.98
CA TYR A 32 -7.35 -6.06 -9.07
C TYR A 32 -6.95 -7.51 -9.37
N LEU A 33 -7.53 -8.49 -8.67
CA LEU A 33 -7.28 -9.91 -8.92
C LEU A 33 -7.68 -10.33 -10.33
N GLN A 34 -8.84 -9.89 -10.81
CA GLN A 34 -9.29 -10.16 -12.18
C GLN A 34 -8.27 -9.63 -13.21
N TRP A 35 -7.74 -8.44 -12.98
CA TRP A 35 -6.72 -7.86 -13.84
C TRP A 35 -5.41 -8.66 -13.82
N LEU A 36 -4.91 -9.04 -12.65
CA LEU A 36 -3.73 -9.91 -12.54
C LEU A 36 -3.91 -11.23 -13.28
N ILE A 37 -5.04 -11.91 -13.07
CA ILE A 37 -5.36 -13.20 -13.71
C ILE A 37 -5.43 -13.05 -15.23
N SER A 38 -6.01 -11.95 -15.72
CA SER A 38 -6.21 -11.72 -17.16
C SER A 38 -4.94 -11.23 -17.85
N GLY A 39 -4.05 -10.53 -17.15
CA GLY A 39 -2.86 -9.89 -17.70
C GLY A 39 -1.56 -10.69 -17.60
N GLY A 40 -1.55 -11.81 -16.85
CA GLY A 40 -0.36 -12.66 -16.66
C GLY A 40 0.78 -11.95 -15.92
N THR A 41 2.00 -12.48 -16.01
CA THR A 41 3.19 -11.99 -15.28
C THR A 41 3.52 -10.52 -15.55
N ASN A 42 3.20 -10.00 -16.75
CA ASN A 42 3.43 -8.60 -17.10
C ASN A 42 2.53 -7.61 -16.35
N ALA A 43 1.39 -8.06 -15.83
CA ALA A 43 0.49 -7.21 -15.05
C ALA A 43 1.11 -6.83 -13.69
N ALA A 44 1.81 -7.76 -13.04
CA ALA A 44 2.42 -7.54 -11.71
C ALA A 44 3.45 -6.39 -11.71
N TYR A 45 4.15 -6.18 -12.83
CA TYR A 45 5.13 -5.09 -13.00
C TYR A 45 4.53 -3.77 -13.47
N SER A 46 3.23 -3.74 -13.81
CA SER A 46 2.59 -2.52 -14.27
C SER A 46 2.11 -1.67 -13.11
N THR A 47 2.70 -0.49 -12.95
CA THR A 47 2.27 0.50 -11.95
C THR A 47 1.09 1.36 -12.41
N HIS A 48 0.62 1.16 -13.65
CA HIS A 48 -0.27 2.09 -14.36
C HIS A 48 -1.72 1.67 -14.45
N HIS A 49 -2.13 0.52 -13.89
CA HIS A 49 -3.49 0.04 -14.09
C HIS A 49 -4.50 0.66 -13.12
N GLN A 50 -5.72 0.93 -13.59
CA GLN A 50 -6.77 1.60 -12.81
C GLN A 50 -7.09 0.87 -11.50
N SER A 51 -7.18 -0.47 -11.53
CA SER A 51 -7.51 -1.25 -10.32
C SER A 51 -6.48 -1.12 -9.21
N LEU A 52 -5.21 -0.86 -9.56
CA LEU A 52 -4.14 -0.63 -8.59
C LEU A 52 -4.28 0.77 -7.99
N TRP A 53 -4.56 1.77 -8.81
CA TRP A 53 -4.72 3.14 -8.36
C TRP A 53 -6.00 3.36 -7.55
N ASP A 54 -7.10 2.68 -7.89
CA ASP A 54 -8.32 2.68 -7.09
C ASP A 54 -8.06 2.27 -5.64
N ILE A 55 -7.15 1.32 -5.42
CA ILE A 55 -6.73 0.86 -4.08
C ILE A 55 -5.78 1.88 -3.45
N ARG A 56 -4.78 2.37 -4.19
CA ARG A 56 -3.78 3.33 -3.70
C ARG A 56 -4.39 4.65 -3.24
N MET A 57 -5.38 5.15 -3.96
CA MET A 57 -6.08 6.39 -3.64
C MET A 57 -7.34 6.16 -2.78
N TYR A 58 -7.53 4.96 -2.25
CA TYR A 58 -8.65 4.66 -1.37
C TYR A 58 -8.41 5.31 0.00
N GLU A 59 -9.32 6.18 0.43
CA GLU A 59 -9.14 7.00 1.62
C GLU A 59 -8.80 6.20 2.90
N PRO A 60 -9.46 5.06 3.22
CA PRO A 60 -9.07 4.26 4.39
C PRO A 60 -7.63 3.73 4.34
N VAL A 61 -7.10 3.42 3.14
CA VAL A 61 -5.70 3.02 2.98
C VAL A 61 -4.78 4.20 3.29
N TYR A 62 -5.04 5.35 2.68
CA TYR A 62 -4.26 6.56 2.92
C TYR A 62 -4.25 6.94 4.40
N ASN A 63 -5.42 6.96 5.04
CA ASN A 63 -5.54 7.30 6.47
C ASN A 63 -4.75 6.33 7.35
N ALA A 64 -4.74 5.03 7.04
CA ALA A 64 -3.95 4.05 7.78
C ALA A 64 -2.44 4.33 7.67
N PHE A 65 -1.92 4.62 6.48
CA PHE A 65 -0.51 5.00 6.33
C PHE A 65 -0.19 6.31 7.03
N SER A 66 -1.06 7.30 6.89
CA SER A 66 -0.88 8.60 7.51
C SER A 66 -0.82 8.53 9.03
N GLU A 67 -1.70 7.70 9.63
CA GLU A 67 -1.70 7.43 11.07
C GLU A 67 -0.39 6.77 11.53
N VAL A 68 0.04 5.69 10.85
CA VAL A 68 1.25 4.94 11.24
C VAL A 68 2.52 5.77 11.07
N LEU A 69 2.60 6.58 10.00
CA LEU A 69 3.76 7.39 9.70
C LEU A 69 3.77 8.74 10.44
N GLY A 70 2.63 9.17 10.98
CA GLY A 70 2.47 10.49 11.59
C GLY A 70 2.63 11.65 10.60
N GLU A 71 2.31 11.42 9.33
CA GLU A 71 2.54 12.36 8.22
C GLU A 71 1.37 12.35 7.25
N GLN A 72 1.01 13.53 6.72
CA GLN A 72 -0.03 13.68 5.69
C GLN A 72 0.58 13.71 4.29
N ALA A 73 1.76 14.33 4.15
CA ALA A 73 2.43 14.42 2.86
C ALA A 73 3.05 13.08 2.48
N LEU A 74 2.30 12.24 1.77
CA LEU A 74 2.69 10.88 1.40
C LEU A 74 2.80 10.70 -0.12
N MET A 75 3.66 9.79 -0.55
CA MET A 75 3.72 9.33 -1.93
C MET A 75 3.76 7.81 -1.96
N VAL A 76 3.14 7.21 -2.98
CA VAL A 76 3.15 5.75 -3.14
C VAL A 76 4.53 5.29 -3.62
N SER A 77 4.99 4.16 -3.09
CA SER A 77 6.14 3.44 -3.62
C SER A 77 5.76 2.71 -4.91
N LEU A 78 6.45 3.02 -6.00
CA LEU A 78 6.22 2.49 -7.34
C LEU A 78 7.30 1.51 -7.79
N ASP A 79 8.49 1.60 -7.19
CA ASP A 79 9.64 0.76 -7.53
C ASP A 79 10.11 0.00 -6.27
N PRO A 80 10.48 -1.28 -6.38
CA PRO A 80 11.07 -2.03 -5.27
C PRO A 80 12.32 -1.37 -4.65
N SER A 81 13.07 -0.59 -5.42
CA SER A 81 14.24 0.18 -4.97
C SER A 81 13.88 1.39 -4.11
N GLU A 82 12.63 1.86 -4.16
CA GLU A 82 12.06 2.82 -3.20
C GLU A 82 11.80 2.11 -1.87
N THR A 83 12.89 1.62 -1.29
CA THR A 83 12.90 0.83 -0.07
C THR A 83 12.61 1.74 1.12
N ASN A 84 11.63 1.34 1.92
CA ASN A 84 11.36 1.96 3.19
C ASN A 84 11.29 0.90 4.28
N GLN A 85 11.68 1.29 5.50
CA GLN A 85 11.57 0.46 6.69
C GLN A 85 10.10 0.09 6.93
N ILE A 86 9.21 1.07 6.81
CA ILE A 86 7.77 0.83 6.93
C ILE A 86 7.21 0.42 5.58
N ARG A 87 6.58 -0.76 5.53
CA ARG A 87 5.99 -1.34 4.32
C ARG A 87 4.52 -1.65 4.57
N GLY A 88 3.75 -1.76 3.49
CA GLY A 88 2.42 -2.33 3.60
C GLY A 88 2.01 -3.23 2.46
N ARG A 89 0.98 -4.03 2.76
CA ARG A 89 0.47 -5.10 1.93
C ARG A 89 -1.04 -5.24 2.14
N ILE A 90 -1.79 -5.43 1.06
CA ILE A 90 -3.20 -5.85 1.14
C ILE A 90 -3.28 -7.36 0.99
N CYS A 91 -4.01 -8.04 1.87
CA CYS A 91 -4.26 -9.46 1.76
C CYS A 91 -5.24 -9.74 0.61
N LEU A 92 -4.82 -10.59 -0.33
CA LEU A 92 -5.61 -10.98 -1.51
C LEU A 92 -6.33 -12.32 -1.33
N GLN A 93 -5.89 -13.14 -0.38
CA GLN A 93 -6.49 -14.43 -0.06
C GLN A 93 -7.56 -14.34 1.02
N THR A 94 -8.39 -15.38 1.11
CA THR A 94 -9.43 -15.50 2.12
C THR A 94 -8.89 -15.29 3.52
N GLU A 95 -7.81 -15.99 3.88
CA GLU A 95 -7.21 -15.98 5.20
C GLU A 95 -5.72 -16.34 5.12
N ILE A 96 -4.88 -15.64 5.89
CA ILE A 96 -3.47 -15.94 6.10
C ILE A 96 -3.17 -15.82 7.59
N MET A 97 -2.43 -16.78 8.13
CA MET A 97 -1.99 -16.78 9.53
C MET A 97 -0.54 -16.31 9.63
N ILE A 98 -0.33 -15.18 10.30
CA ILE A 98 1.00 -14.66 10.63
C ILE A 98 1.42 -15.24 11.98
N HIS A 99 2.47 -16.05 11.97
CA HIS A 99 3.03 -16.68 13.16
C HIS A 99 4.18 -15.83 13.70
N LYS A 100 3.85 -14.78 14.47
CA LYS A 100 4.86 -13.93 15.10
C LYS A 100 4.68 -13.84 16.62
N GLY A 101 5.64 -14.40 17.35
CA GLY A 101 5.56 -14.54 18.80
C GLY A 101 4.61 -15.66 19.23
N ASN A 102 4.03 -15.54 20.43
CA ASN A 102 3.24 -16.61 21.05
C ASN A 102 1.76 -16.65 20.62
N SER A 103 1.30 -15.65 19.86
CA SER A 103 -0.11 -15.53 19.45
C SER A 103 -0.18 -15.31 17.94
N PRO A 104 -0.60 -16.33 17.15
CA PRO A 104 -0.74 -16.18 15.71
C PRO A 104 -1.86 -15.19 15.39
N GLN A 105 -1.61 -14.28 14.44
CA GLN A 105 -2.60 -13.30 14.00
C GLN A 105 -3.22 -13.71 12.67
N ARG A 106 -4.54 -13.61 12.59
CA ARG A 106 -5.32 -13.91 11.40
C ARG A 106 -5.51 -12.65 10.56
N ILE A 107 -5.10 -12.71 9.30
CA ILE A 107 -5.29 -11.66 8.30
C ILE A 107 -6.25 -12.16 7.25
N ASN A 108 -7.32 -11.42 6.98
CA ASN A 108 -8.35 -11.80 6.02
C ASN A 108 -8.22 -11.01 4.74
N LYS A 109 -8.90 -11.46 3.69
CA LYS A 109 -8.98 -10.73 2.43
C LYS A 109 -9.41 -9.28 2.66
N CYS A 110 -8.74 -8.36 1.95
CA CYS A 110 -8.95 -6.91 2.03
C CYS A 110 -8.45 -6.24 3.30
N ASP A 111 -7.86 -6.99 4.24
CA ASP A 111 -7.14 -6.40 5.36
C ASP A 111 -5.82 -5.78 4.84
N LEU A 112 -5.48 -4.61 5.37
CA LEU A 112 -4.18 -3.97 5.17
C LEU A 112 -3.29 -4.30 6.36
N ILE A 113 -2.08 -4.76 6.10
CA ILE A 113 -1.02 -4.83 7.09
C ILE A 113 0.01 -3.75 6.80
N ILE A 114 0.38 -2.99 7.83
CA ILE A 114 1.51 -2.06 7.81
C ILE A 114 2.52 -2.57 8.83
N PHE A 115 3.78 -2.71 8.44
CA PHE A 115 4.80 -3.34 9.26
C PHE A 115 6.17 -2.68 9.09
N ASP A 116 6.96 -2.77 10.15
CA ASP A 116 8.37 -2.43 10.16
C ASP A 116 9.16 -3.64 9.66
N ALA A 117 9.77 -3.54 8.47
CA ALA A 117 10.49 -4.63 7.82
C ALA A 117 11.76 -5.06 8.57
N GLU A 118 12.32 -4.21 9.43
CA GLU A 118 13.47 -4.58 10.26
C GLU A 118 13.04 -5.35 11.50
N ARG A 119 11.90 -5.00 12.08
CA ARG A 119 11.37 -5.67 13.27
C ARG A 119 10.53 -6.88 12.90
N CYS A 120 9.98 -6.92 11.69
CA CYS A 120 9.00 -7.86 11.22
C CYS A 120 9.36 -8.44 9.85
N HIS A 121 10.19 -9.48 9.88
CA HIS A 121 10.36 -10.39 8.76
C HIS A 121 9.12 -11.27 8.65
N LEU A 122 8.10 -10.76 7.97
CA LEU A 122 7.05 -11.61 7.46
C LEU A 122 7.64 -12.30 6.22
N ASP A 123 7.56 -13.63 6.12
CA ASP A 123 7.96 -14.43 4.94
C ASP A 123 7.03 -14.15 3.72
N LEU A 124 6.64 -12.90 3.51
CA LEU A 124 5.81 -12.43 2.39
C LEU A 124 6.63 -12.25 1.11
N ASP A 125 7.95 -12.21 1.23
CA ASP A 125 8.88 -11.98 0.12
C ASP A 125 9.38 -13.32 -0.48
N LEU A 126 9.03 -14.48 0.09
CA LEU A 126 9.45 -15.81 -0.39
C LEU A 126 8.53 -16.39 -1.48
N ASP A 127 7.27 -15.97 -1.52
CA ASP A 127 6.32 -16.37 -2.57
C ASP A 127 5.96 -15.14 -3.40
N PHE A 128 6.73 -14.89 -4.47
CA PHE A 128 6.31 -13.98 -5.53
C PHE A 128 4.86 -14.33 -5.96
N ASP A 129 3.96 -13.36 -5.85
CA ASP A 129 2.78 -13.17 -6.71
C ASP A 129 1.47 -13.95 -6.50
N SER A 130 1.01 -14.27 -5.29
CA SER A 130 -0.42 -14.66 -5.16
C SER A 130 -1.18 -14.24 -3.90
N PHE A 131 -0.48 -13.91 -2.82
CA PHE A 131 -1.11 -13.68 -1.52
C PHE A 131 -1.33 -12.20 -1.17
N TRP A 132 -0.47 -11.32 -1.69
CA TRP A 132 -0.38 -9.95 -1.24
C TRP A 132 -0.28 -8.98 -2.40
N LEU A 133 -0.91 -7.82 -2.24
CA LEU A 133 -0.67 -6.66 -3.08
C LEU A 133 0.32 -5.72 -2.37
N PRO A 134 1.54 -5.51 -2.92
CA PRO A 134 2.45 -4.48 -2.48
C PRO A 134 1.81 -3.09 -2.53
N LEU A 135 1.72 -2.47 -1.36
CA LEU A 135 1.09 -1.16 -1.22
C LEU A 135 1.81 -0.42 -0.11
N THR A 136 2.87 0.30 -0.44
CA THR A 136 3.63 1.10 0.53
C THR A 136 3.45 2.58 0.19
N MET A 137 3.22 3.40 1.21
CA MET A 137 3.34 4.86 1.10
C MET A 137 4.56 5.31 1.91
N ILE A 138 5.23 6.35 1.42
CA ILE A 138 6.46 6.90 1.96
C ILE A 138 6.25 8.41 2.13
N PRO A 139 6.74 9.04 3.21
CA PRO A 139 6.71 10.48 3.34
C PRO A 139 7.29 11.19 2.11
N ALA A 140 6.58 12.16 1.56
CA ALA A 140 6.92 12.85 0.31
C ALA A 140 8.27 13.58 0.39
N ASN A 141 8.72 13.94 1.60
CA ASN A 141 10.02 14.55 1.86
C ASN A 141 11.21 13.57 1.73
N LYS A 142 10.95 12.26 1.57
CA LYS A 142 11.98 11.24 1.31
C LYS A 142 12.32 11.11 -0.17
N PHE A 143 11.53 11.72 -1.05
CA PHE A 143 11.80 11.74 -2.49
C PHE A 143 12.49 13.04 -2.86
N ASP A 144 13.66 12.92 -3.48
CA ASP A 144 14.33 14.05 -4.11
C ASP A 144 13.58 14.49 -5.38
N ASP A 145 13.92 15.68 -5.87
CA ASP A 145 13.23 16.28 -7.01
C ASP A 145 13.50 15.56 -8.34
N VAL A 146 14.65 14.89 -8.49
CA VAL A 146 14.97 14.11 -9.69
C VAL A 146 14.07 12.89 -9.76
N THR A 147 13.97 12.14 -8.66
CA THR A 147 13.08 10.98 -8.55
C THR A 147 11.62 11.34 -8.82
N LYS A 148 11.17 12.50 -8.31
CA LYS A 148 9.82 13.02 -8.60
C LYS A 148 9.63 13.31 -10.10
N GLN A 149 10.59 13.97 -10.74
CA GLN A 149 10.53 14.30 -12.16
C GLN A 149 10.52 13.05 -13.04
N GLU A 150 11.41 12.09 -12.79
CA GLU A 150 11.48 10.82 -13.53
C GLU A 150 10.16 10.05 -13.43
N ARG A 151 9.55 10.03 -12.25
CA ARG A 151 8.25 9.42 -12.01
C ARG A 151 7.14 10.07 -12.85
N VAL A 152 7.08 11.40 -12.88
CA VAL A 152 6.10 12.14 -13.69
C VAL A 152 6.31 11.86 -15.19
N GLN A 153 7.57 11.84 -15.65
CA GLN A 153 7.91 11.51 -17.03
C GLN A 153 7.49 10.08 -17.41
N TYR A 154 7.81 9.10 -16.55
CA TYR A 154 7.41 7.71 -16.74
C TYR A 154 5.89 7.57 -16.79
N TRP A 155 5.17 8.34 -15.95
CA TRP A 155 3.71 8.36 -15.95
C TRP A 155 3.12 8.85 -17.28
N HIS A 156 3.62 9.97 -17.79
CA HIS A 156 3.15 10.55 -19.06
C HIS A 156 3.57 9.75 -20.30
N ALA A 157 4.62 8.93 -20.21
CA ALA A 157 5.08 8.11 -21.33
C ALA A 157 4.15 6.92 -21.65
N LYS A 158 3.19 6.59 -20.78
CA LYS A 158 2.29 5.46 -21.01
C LYS A 158 1.05 5.86 -21.83
N PRO A 159 0.66 5.04 -22.83
CA PRO A 159 -0.43 5.38 -23.75
C PRO A 159 -1.83 5.25 -23.12
N PHE A 160 -1.95 4.53 -22.01
CA PHE A 160 -3.23 4.31 -21.32
C PHE A 160 -3.34 5.20 -20.08
N TRP A 161 -4.44 5.93 -20.00
CA TRP A 161 -4.65 6.91 -18.96
C TRP A 161 -5.43 6.27 -17.81
N THR A 162 -4.76 6.11 -16.68
CA THR A 162 -5.42 5.79 -15.41
C THR A 162 -5.94 7.08 -14.80
N TYR A 163 -7.21 7.07 -14.45
CA TYR A 163 -7.85 8.14 -13.71
C TYR A 163 -7.26 8.22 -12.30
N LEU A 164 -6.76 9.40 -11.96
CA LEU A 164 -6.30 9.75 -10.63
C LEU A 164 -7.26 10.76 -10.01
N SER A 165 -7.70 10.50 -8.78
CA SER A 165 -8.34 11.52 -7.95
C SER A 165 -7.33 12.60 -7.55
N PRO A 166 -7.76 13.73 -6.95
CA PRO A 166 -6.82 14.72 -6.41
C PRO A 166 -5.82 14.10 -5.41
N LEU A 167 -6.27 13.17 -4.57
CA LEU A 167 -5.38 12.40 -3.69
C LEU A 167 -4.41 11.52 -4.50
N GLY A 168 -4.90 10.86 -5.56
CA GLY A 168 -4.06 10.08 -6.47
C GLY A 168 -2.96 10.91 -7.13
N CYS A 169 -3.25 12.14 -7.55
CA CYS A 169 -2.26 13.07 -8.11
C CYS A 169 -1.16 13.40 -7.10
N LYS A 170 -1.52 13.70 -5.85
CA LYS A 170 -0.55 13.98 -4.77
C LYS A 170 0.27 12.74 -4.39
N LEU A 171 -0.37 11.59 -4.28
CA LEU A 171 0.29 10.30 -3.99
C LEU A 171 1.26 9.87 -5.10
N LEU A 172 0.97 10.22 -6.36
CA LEU A 172 1.89 10.01 -7.47
C LEU A 172 3.02 11.06 -7.48
N GLY A 173 2.76 12.28 -7.00
CA GLY A 173 3.69 13.41 -7.10
C GLY A 173 3.46 14.30 -8.34
N LEU A 174 2.29 14.20 -8.99
CA LEU A 174 1.87 15.15 -10.03
C LEU A 174 1.47 16.51 -9.44
N GLU A 175 0.92 16.48 -8.23
CA GLU A 175 0.54 17.66 -7.46
C GLU A 175 1.35 17.70 -6.17
N SER A 176 1.71 18.91 -5.73
CA SER A 176 2.37 19.12 -4.45
C SER A 176 1.40 18.91 -3.29
N TRP A 177 1.91 18.43 -2.17
CA TRP A 177 1.25 18.57 -0.88
C TRP A 177 1.30 20.04 -0.47
N GLU A 178 0.15 20.62 -0.14
CA GLU A 178 0.08 21.98 0.39
C GLU A 178 0.77 22.00 1.76
N THR A 179 1.67 22.97 1.96
CA THR A 179 2.36 23.25 3.22
C THR A 179 1.50 24.02 4.19
#